data_AF-A0A520AAM6-F1
#
_entry.id   AF-A0A520AAM6-F1
#
_cell.length_a   1.000
_cell.length_b   1.000
_cell.length_c   1.000
_cell.angle_alpha   90.00
_cell.angle_beta   90.00
_cell.angle_gamma   90.00
#
_symmetry.space_group_name_H-M   'P 1'
#
loop_
_entity.id
_entity.type
_entity.pdbx_description
1 polymer ?
#
loop_
_entity_poly.entity_id
_entity_poly.type
_entity_poly.pdbx_seq_one_letter_code
_entity_poly.pdbx_strand_id
1 'polypeptide(L)'
;YDNWALSEIFKIQNNKEKASHYLNKALEYKTYWNKDFKDLSKNDVDRMQARGLYQGTIWQYRWFVPYDFKGLIELDGGEENYLKNLDQFFERDLYNHANEPDLQAPLMYNVTKVGYKSQDWMHQLAADTVIQNYFNDNSRGIGSFIGKIYQNKSQAYVRTMDDDAGAMSAWYVFTASGFSPPCVGWPVYYLNVPLFKSVTYKVKANKTFKVEVENFSLKNKYIKEVFLNGKKFNKNYITQDEINAGGVLKIVASATPTLVSDTENWISSLEK
;
A
#
# COMPACT_ATOMS: atom_id res chain seq x y z
N TYR A 1 14.69 5.20 0.51
CA TYR A 1 13.53 6.11 0.55
C TYR A 1 13.95 7.57 0.60
N ASP A 2 14.64 8.03 1.66
CA ASP A 2 14.97 9.46 1.84
C ASP A 2 15.81 10.06 0.71
N ASN A 3 16.81 9.33 0.21
CA ASN A 3 17.60 9.77 -0.95
C ASN A 3 16.71 9.96 -2.20
N TRP A 4 15.68 9.13 -2.38
CA TRP A 4 14.71 9.34 -3.48
C TRP A 4 13.92 10.64 -3.25
N ALA A 5 13.37 10.83 -2.05
CA ALA A 5 12.61 12.05 -1.73
C ALA A 5 13.47 13.32 -1.89
N LEU A 6 14.73 13.31 -1.45
CA LEU A 6 15.68 14.41 -1.65
C LEU A 6 15.94 14.66 -3.14
N SER A 7 16.09 13.60 -3.94
CA SER A 7 16.20 13.74 -5.40
C SER A 7 15.01 14.49 -5.99
N GLU A 8 13.78 14.12 -5.61
CA GLU A 8 12.56 14.79 -6.08
C GLU A 8 12.50 16.27 -5.64
N ILE A 9 12.88 16.57 -4.39
CA ILE A 9 12.97 17.96 -3.91
C ILE A 9 13.96 18.77 -4.74
N PHE A 10 15.13 18.24 -5.06
CA PHE A 10 16.11 18.95 -5.90
C PHE A 10 15.67 19.10 -7.36
N LYS A 11 14.86 18.16 -7.89
CA LYS A 11 14.22 18.33 -9.21
C LYS A 11 13.27 19.52 -9.21
N ILE A 12 12.43 19.66 -8.19
CA ILE A 12 11.50 20.80 -8.03
C ILE A 12 12.28 22.13 -7.95
N GLN A 13 13.43 22.14 -7.29
CA GLN A 13 14.31 23.30 -7.20
C GLN A 13 15.17 23.55 -8.47
N ASN A 14 15.00 22.75 -9.53
CA ASN A 14 15.82 22.79 -10.74
C ASN A 14 17.33 22.56 -10.50
N ASN A 15 17.72 21.92 -9.39
CA ASN A 15 19.12 21.56 -9.11
C ASN A 15 19.45 20.16 -9.64
N LYS A 16 19.79 20.08 -10.93
CA LYS A 16 20.02 18.81 -11.64
C LYS A 16 21.19 17.98 -11.09
N GLU A 17 22.23 18.64 -10.58
CA GLU A 17 23.41 17.97 -10.01
C GLU A 17 23.04 17.23 -8.72
N LYS A 18 22.44 17.94 -7.75
CA LYS A 18 22.00 17.32 -6.50
C LYS A 18 20.89 16.30 -6.71
N ALA A 19 19.95 16.58 -7.62
CA ALA A 19 18.91 15.61 -7.99
C ALA A 19 19.53 14.29 -8.46
N SER A 20 20.51 14.35 -9.37
CA SER A 20 21.21 13.16 -9.87
C SER A 20 22.03 12.46 -8.78
N HIS A 21 22.73 13.23 -7.93
CA HIS A 21 23.50 12.68 -6.82
C HIS A 21 22.62 11.84 -5.87
N TYR A 22 21.50 12.40 -5.42
CA TYR A 22 20.60 11.70 -4.51
C TYR A 22 19.81 10.57 -5.20
N LEU A 23 19.52 10.68 -6.50
CA LEU A 23 18.95 9.57 -7.28
C LEU A 23 19.90 8.37 -7.30
N ASN A 24 21.19 8.60 -7.57
CA ASN A 24 22.20 7.54 -7.58
C ASN A 24 22.33 6.88 -6.21
N LYS A 25 22.31 7.67 -5.12
CA LYS A 25 22.27 7.11 -3.76
C LYS A 25 20.98 6.35 -3.46
N ALA A 26 19.85 6.74 -4.03
CA ALA A 26 18.60 6.00 -3.88
C ALA A 26 18.71 4.62 -4.53
N LEU A 27 19.33 4.52 -5.72
CA LEU A 27 19.54 3.28 -6.48
C LEU A 27 20.44 2.26 -5.76
N GLU A 28 21.26 2.68 -4.78
CA GLU A 28 22.06 1.77 -3.95
C GLU A 28 21.20 0.73 -3.21
N TYR A 29 19.89 0.97 -3.05
CA TYR A 29 18.97 -0.01 -2.49
C TYR A 29 19.06 -1.37 -3.21
N LYS A 30 19.33 -1.39 -4.52
CA LYS A 30 19.45 -2.64 -5.31
C LYS A 30 20.56 -3.54 -4.76
N THR A 31 21.66 -2.96 -4.30
CA THR A 31 22.79 -3.68 -3.71
C THR A 31 22.39 -4.33 -2.38
N TYR A 32 21.76 -3.56 -1.49
CA TYR A 32 21.30 -4.07 -0.19
C TYR A 32 20.16 -5.07 -0.33
N TRP A 33 19.25 -4.85 -1.29
CA TRP A 33 18.16 -5.78 -1.59
C TRP A 33 18.69 -7.16 -1.99
N ASN A 34 19.62 -7.20 -2.94
CA ASN A 34 20.25 -8.46 -3.37
C ASN A 34 21.00 -9.16 -2.22
N LYS A 35 21.71 -8.40 -1.38
CA LYS A 35 22.49 -8.94 -0.27
C LYS A 35 21.61 -9.50 0.84
N ASP A 36 20.60 -8.73 1.26
CA ASP A 36 19.90 -8.95 2.52
C ASP A 36 18.48 -9.51 2.33
N PHE A 37 17.82 -9.27 1.20
CA PHE A 37 16.38 -9.55 1.06
C PHE A 37 16.02 -10.57 -0.04
N LYS A 38 16.97 -10.90 -0.93
CA LYS A 38 16.75 -11.84 -2.04
C LYS A 38 16.66 -13.30 -1.60
N ASP A 39 17.57 -13.75 -0.73
CA ASP A 39 17.66 -15.15 -0.31
C ASP A 39 16.72 -15.44 0.87
N LEU A 40 15.52 -15.92 0.52
CA LEU A 40 14.46 -16.30 1.45
C LEU A 40 14.62 -17.72 2.03
N SER A 41 15.67 -18.46 1.64
CA SER A 41 15.94 -19.82 2.17
C SER A 41 16.65 -19.80 3.53
N LYS A 42 17.20 -18.65 3.93
CA LYS A 42 17.90 -18.48 5.21
C LYS A 42 16.91 -18.60 6.38
N ASN A 43 17.35 -19.23 7.46
CA ASN A 43 16.51 -19.50 8.63
C ASN A 43 16.11 -18.24 9.44
N ASP A 44 16.73 -17.09 9.17
CA ASP A 44 16.49 -15.85 9.90
C ASP A 44 15.51 -14.88 9.23
N VAL A 45 14.97 -15.24 8.06
CA VAL A 45 14.14 -14.33 7.26
C VAL A 45 12.82 -13.96 7.94
N ASP A 46 12.37 -14.81 8.87
CA ASP A 46 11.12 -14.70 9.64
C ASP A 46 11.39 -14.55 11.14
N ARG A 47 12.47 -13.83 11.48
CA ARG A 47 12.85 -13.50 12.85
C ARG A 47 12.84 -11.98 13.02
N MET A 48 12.14 -11.50 14.04
CA MET A 48 12.14 -10.08 14.40
C MET A 48 13.57 -9.61 14.68
N GLN A 49 13.92 -8.44 14.16
CA GLN A 49 15.23 -7.80 14.32
C GLN A 49 16.42 -8.57 13.71
N ALA A 50 16.16 -9.56 12.85
CA ALA A 50 17.21 -10.25 12.13
C ALA A 50 18.08 -9.24 11.36
N ARG A 51 19.40 -9.46 11.38
CA ARG A 51 20.39 -8.65 10.66
C ARG A 51 20.39 -7.15 11.04
N GLY A 52 19.97 -6.84 12.26
CA GLY A 52 19.95 -5.47 12.77
C GLY A 52 18.78 -4.64 12.27
N LEU A 53 17.75 -5.27 11.69
CA LEU A 53 16.49 -4.61 11.37
C LEU A 53 15.82 -4.08 12.65
N TYR A 54 15.11 -2.96 12.50
CA TYR A 54 14.39 -2.33 13.58
C TYR A 54 12.91 -2.72 13.50
N GLN A 55 12.36 -3.40 14.51
CA GLN A 55 10.92 -3.71 14.60
C GLN A 55 10.29 -4.37 13.37
N GLY A 56 11.03 -5.28 12.73
CA GLY A 56 10.52 -6.08 11.63
C GLY A 56 11.39 -7.26 11.25
N THR A 57 10.95 -7.98 10.22
CA THR A 57 11.63 -9.15 9.64
C THR A 57 12.17 -8.85 8.24
N ILE A 58 12.98 -9.77 7.70
CA ILE A 58 13.43 -9.70 6.30
C ILE A 58 12.22 -9.79 5.36
N TRP A 59 11.23 -10.63 5.68
CA TRP A 59 9.98 -10.73 4.93
C TRP A 59 9.20 -9.42 4.85
N GLN A 60 9.21 -8.61 5.91
CA GLN A 60 8.48 -7.33 5.96
C GLN A 60 9.26 -6.24 5.22
N TYR A 61 10.55 -6.07 5.53
CA TYR A 61 11.37 -5.00 4.97
C TYR A 61 11.71 -5.17 3.48
N ARG A 62 11.65 -6.38 2.92
CA ARG A 62 11.93 -6.59 1.48
C ARG A 62 11.01 -5.77 0.56
N TRP A 63 9.82 -5.42 1.05
CA TRP A 63 8.79 -4.66 0.33
C TRP A 63 8.95 -3.14 0.49
N PHE A 64 9.94 -2.66 1.24
CA PHE A 64 10.14 -1.24 1.55
C PHE A 64 10.83 -0.45 0.41
N VAL A 65 10.38 -0.68 -0.83
CA VAL A 65 10.85 0.03 -2.04
C VAL A 65 9.67 0.59 -2.86
N PRO A 66 8.69 1.29 -2.25
CA PRO A 66 7.51 1.75 -2.97
C PRO A 66 7.80 2.83 -4.03
N TYR A 67 8.99 3.44 -3.98
CA TYR A 67 9.46 4.45 -4.93
C TYR A 67 10.05 3.86 -6.22
N ASP A 68 10.25 2.53 -6.30
CA ASP A 68 10.79 1.85 -7.49
C ASP A 68 10.19 0.46 -7.68
N PHE A 69 8.86 0.37 -7.86
CA PHE A 69 8.18 -0.92 -8.03
C PHE A 69 8.72 -1.72 -9.22
N LYS A 70 9.04 -1.08 -10.35
CA LYS A 70 9.65 -1.78 -11.48
C LYS A 70 10.97 -2.45 -11.10
N GLY A 71 11.88 -1.70 -10.47
CA GLY A 71 13.15 -2.24 -10.02
C GLY A 71 12.99 -3.36 -8.97
N LEU A 72 12.01 -3.24 -8.07
CA LEU A 72 11.70 -4.31 -7.11
C LEU A 72 11.24 -5.61 -7.81
N ILE A 73 10.36 -5.52 -8.81
CA ILE A 73 9.90 -6.68 -9.59
C ILE A 73 11.07 -7.35 -10.32
N GLU A 74 11.94 -6.56 -10.94
CA GLU A 74 13.14 -7.06 -11.64
C GLU A 74 14.09 -7.78 -10.68
N LEU A 75 14.37 -7.20 -9.51
CA LEU A 75 15.21 -7.80 -8.49
C LEU A 75 14.63 -9.10 -7.94
N ASP A 76 13.31 -9.15 -7.82
CA ASP A 76 12.56 -10.34 -7.39
C ASP A 76 12.40 -11.37 -8.52
N GLY A 77 13.12 -11.25 -9.64
CA GLY A 77 13.15 -12.26 -10.70
C GLY A 77 11.99 -12.18 -11.69
N GLY A 78 11.33 -11.03 -11.80
CA GLY A 78 10.19 -10.78 -12.70
C GLY A 78 8.84 -10.96 -12.01
N GLU A 79 7.76 -10.59 -12.72
CA GLU A 79 6.40 -10.51 -12.15
C GLU A 79 5.92 -11.85 -11.56
N GLU A 80 6.26 -12.99 -12.18
CA GLU A 80 5.85 -14.31 -11.70
C GLU A 80 6.44 -14.61 -10.31
N ASN A 81 7.75 -14.43 -10.13
CA ASN A 81 8.39 -14.72 -8.86
C ASN A 81 8.07 -13.66 -7.79
N TYR A 82 7.91 -12.40 -8.20
CA TYR A 82 7.36 -11.34 -7.34
C TYR A 82 5.99 -11.70 -6.77
N LEU A 83 5.04 -12.12 -7.62
CA LEU A 83 3.70 -12.52 -7.20
C LEU A 83 3.74 -13.76 -6.31
N LYS A 84 4.55 -14.76 -6.66
CA LYS A 84 4.72 -15.97 -5.83
C LYS A 84 5.21 -15.62 -4.41
N ASN A 85 6.20 -14.74 -4.29
CA ASN A 85 6.73 -14.31 -3.00
C ASN A 85 5.73 -13.46 -2.22
N LEU A 86 4.96 -12.60 -2.90
CA LEU A 86 3.93 -11.78 -2.26
C LEU A 86 2.74 -12.61 -1.78
N ASP A 87 2.32 -13.60 -2.59
CA ASP A 87 1.30 -14.59 -2.19
C ASP A 87 1.78 -15.38 -0.98
N GLN A 88 3.01 -15.91 -1.01
CA GLN A 88 3.58 -16.60 0.14
C GLN A 88 3.67 -15.72 1.40
N PHE A 89 3.98 -14.43 1.24
CA PHE A 89 4.05 -13.46 2.34
C PHE A 89 2.71 -13.36 3.07
N PHE A 90 1.61 -13.20 2.32
CA PHE A 90 0.29 -13.10 2.91
C PHE A 90 -0.31 -14.45 3.33
N GLU A 91 -0.14 -15.52 2.56
CA GLU A 91 -0.65 -16.87 2.88
C GLU A 91 -0.03 -17.48 4.14
N ARG A 92 1.17 -17.03 4.52
CA ARG A 92 1.86 -17.45 5.74
C ARG A 92 1.69 -16.48 6.90
N ASP A 93 0.76 -15.53 6.79
CA ASP A 93 0.48 -14.52 7.80
C ASP A 93 1.75 -13.77 8.26
N LEU A 94 2.64 -13.42 7.32
CA LEU A 94 3.95 -12.77 7.59
C LEU A 94 3.85 -11.23 7.71
N TYR A 95 2.71 -10.67 7.30
CA TYR A 95 2.38 -9.26 7.39
C TYR A 95 2.19 -8.79 8.83
N ASN A 96 2.71 -7.60 9.16
CA ASN A 96 2.57 -6.99 10.47
C ASN A 96 1.85 -5.64 10.41
N HIS A 97 0.56 -5.63 10.71
CA HIS A 97 -0.20 -4.39 10.81
C HIS A 97 -0.01 -3.67 12.15
N ALA A 98 0.62 -4.31 13.14
CA ALA A 98 0.87 -3.69 14.44
C ALA A 98 2.01 -2.66 14.40
N ASN A 99 2.71 -2.50 13.28
CA ASN A 99 3.85 -1.59 13.11
C ASN A 99 3.94 -1.07 11.65
N GLU A 100 4.68 0.01 11.41
CA GLU A 100 4.73 0.71 10.12
C GLU A 100 5.53 0.06 8.95
N PRO A 101 6.58 -0.76 9.16
CA PRO A 101 7.55 -1.10 8.10
C PRO A 101 6.98 -1.69 6.81
N ASP A 102 5.84 -2.37 6.87
CA ASP A 102 5.22 -3.03 5.74
C ASP A 102 3.79 -2.56 5.45
N LEU A 103 3.31 -1.45 6.02
CA LEU A 103 1.94 -0.95 5.80
C LEU A 103 1.53 -0.77 4.32
N GLN A 104 2.50 -0.56 3.43
CA GLN A 104 2.32 -0.46 1.99
C GLN A 104 2.22 -1.82 1.27
N ALA A 105 2.64 -2.92 1.91
CA ALA A 105 2.72 -4.25 1.30
C ALA A 105 1.37 -4.74 0.71
N PRO A 106 0.20 -4.49 1.33
CA PRO A 106 -1.09 -4.85 0.73
C PRO A 106 -1.35 -4.20 -0.63
N LEU A 107 -0.76 -3.02 -0.89
CA LEU A 107 -0.93 -2.29 -2.15
C LEU A 107 -0.05 -2.83 -3.28
N MET A 108 0.90 -3.71 -2.98
CA MET A 108 1.91 -4.23 -3.90
C MET A 108 1.30 -4.98 -5.10
N TYR A 109 0.13 -5.62 -4.97
CA TYR A 109 -0.49 -6.28 -6.12
C TYR A 109 -0.97 -5.31 -7.20
N ASN A 110 -1.19 -4.03 -6.88
CA ASN A 110 -1.77 -3.04 -7.82
C ASN A 110 -0.89 -2.79 -9.05
N VAL A 111 0.41 -3.05 -8.98
CA VAL A 111 1.32 -2.88 -10.13
C VAL A 111 1.21 -4.02 -11.14
N THR A 112 0.44 -5.07 -10.83
CA THR A 112 0.30 -6.28 -11.64
C THR A 112 -1.14 -6.44 -12.17
N LYS A 113 -1.37 -7.48 -12.98
CA LYS A 113 -2.73 -7.81 -13.47
C LYS A 113 -3.66 -8.36 -12.39
N VAL A 114 -3.14 -8.73 -11.22
CA VAL A 114 -3.92 -9.27 -10.10
C VAL A 114 -4.17 -8.24 -8.99
N GLY A 115 -4.18 -6.95 -9.33
CA GLY A 115 -4.42 -5.84 -8.37
C GLY A 115 -5.71 -5.95 -7.56
N TYR A 116 -6.68 -6.77 -7.97
CA TYR A 116 -7.85 -7.10 -7.14
C TYR A 116 -7.47 -7.75 -5.79
N LYS A 117 -6.31 -8.41 -5.69
CA LYS A 117 -5.78 -8.93 -4.42
C LYS A 117 -5.46 -7.80 -3.44
N SER A 118 -4.98 -6.65 -3.91
CA SER A 118 -4.83 -5.46 -3.05
C SER A 118 -6.18 -5.01 -2.50
N GLN A 119 -7.21 -4.96 -3.34
CA GLN A 119 -8.56 -4.53 -2.90
C GLN A 119 -9.10 -5.46 -1.80
N ASP A 120 -8.82 -6.77 -1.93
CA ASP A 120 -9.17 -7.76 -0.93
C ASP A 120 -8.43 -7.53 0.40
N TRP A 121 -7.09 -7.42 0.36
CA TRP A 121 -6.29 -7.22 1.57
C TRP A 121 -6.60 -5.90 2.27
N MET A 122 -6.75 -4.81 1.52
CA MET A 122 -7.11 -3.50 2.07
C MET A 122 -8.47 -3.56 2.78
N HIS A 123 -9.47 -4.25 2.19
CA HIS A 123 -10.76 -4.45 2.83
C HIS A 123 -10.63 -5.31 4.10
N GLN A 124 -9.94 -6.44 4.01
CA GLN A 124 -9.80 -7.39 5.12
C GLN A 124 -9.13 -6.74 6.33
N LEU A 125 -8.00 -6.05 6.12
CA LEU A 125 -7.24 -5.40 7.18
C LEU A 125 -8.04 -4.25 7.84
N ALA A 126 -8.86 -3.54 7.08
CA ALA A 126 -9.65 -2.43 7.61
C ALA A 126 -10.94 -2.88 8.31
N ALA A 127 -11.58 -3.97 7.88
CA ALA A 127 -12.97 -4.26 8.26
C ALA A 127 -13.24 -5.69 8.75
N ASP A 128 -12.42 -6.68 8.37
CA ASP A 128 -12.66 -8.09 8.64
C ASP A 128 -11.81 -8.62 9.80
N THR A 129 -12.06 -9.90 10.14
CA THR A 129 -11.25 -10.63 11.12
C THR A 129 -10.01 -11.16 10.41
N VAL A 130 -8.84 -10.79 10.93
CA VAL A 130 -7.54 -11.20 10.39
C VAL A 130 -6.69 -11.87 11.47
N ILE A 131 -5.64 -12.55 11.04
CA ILE A 131 -4.60 -13.13 11.91
C ILE A 131 -3.41 -12.18 11.93
N GLN A 132 -2.85 -11.90 13.11
CA GLN A 132 -1.62 -11.13 13.29
C GLN A 132 -0.67 -11.88 14.23
N ASN A 133 0.54 -12.16 13.74
CA ASN A 133 1.55 -12.96 14.45
C ASN A 133 2.70 -12.12 15.03
N TYR A 134 2.80 -10.86 14.62
CA TYR A 134 3.87 -9.93 14.95
C TYR A 134 3.30 -8.71 15.66
N PHE A 135 4.14 -8.07 16.46
CA PHE A 135 3.77 -6.96 17.35
C PHE A 135 4.91 -5.92 17.35
N ASN A 136 4.61 -4.65 17.62
CA ASN A 136 5.62 -3.58 17.55
C ASN A 136 6.73 -3.70 18.62
N ASP A 137 6.53 -4.45 19.69
CA ASP A 137 7.53 -4.71 20.73
C ASP A 137 8.59 -5.77 20.34
N ASN A 138 8.62 -6.19 19.07
CA ASN A 138 9.44 -7.28 18.51
C ASN A 138 8.99 -8.69 18.92
N SER A 139 7.85 -8.84 19.60
CA SER A 139 7.37 -10.16 19.95
C SER A 139 6.76 -10.90 18.75
N ARG A 140 6.97 -12.22 18.77
CA ARG A 140 6.41 -13.21 17.83
C ARG A 140 6.33 -14.56 18.55
N GLY A 141 5.37 -15.41 18.19
CA GLY A 141 5.23 -16.75 18.77
C GLY A 141 4.63 -16.75 20.18
N ILE A 142 4.13 -15.60 20.64
CA ILE A 142 3.42 -15.41 21.90
C ILE A 142 1.89 -15.55 21.75
N GLY A 143 1.47 -16.42 20.81
CA GLY A 143 0.10 -16.57 20.34
C GLY A 143 -0.31 -15.52 19.32
N SER A 144 -1.19 -15.89 18.39
CA SER A 144 -1.71 -14.97 17.35
C SER A 144 -2.84 -14.11 17.89
N PHE A 145 -2.92 -12.86 17.43
CA PHE A 145 -4.16 -12.08 17.51
C PHE A 145 -5.10 -12.54 16.39
N ILE A 146 -6.36 -12.81 16.71
CA ILE A 146 -7.41 -13.15 15.76
C ILE A 146 -8.58 -12.21 16.02
N GLY A 147 -8.80 -11.25 15.13
CA GLY A 147 -9.79 -10.20 15.36
C GLY A 147 -9.76 -9.11 14.30
N LYS A 148 -10.60 -8.09 14.49
CA LYS A 148 -10.54 -6.87 13.69
C LYS A 148 -9.42 -5.98 14.22
N ILE A 149 -8.56 -5.48 13.34
CA ILE A 149 -7.47 -4.57 13.71
C ILE A 149 -8.04 -3.28 14.31
N TYR A 150 -9.00 -2.66 13.64
CA TYR A 150 -9.61 -1.39 14.06
C TYR A 150 -10.99 -1.62 14.68
N GLN A 151 -11.17 -1.20 15.93
CA GLN A 151 -12.40 -1.44 16.69
C GLN A 151 -12.93 -0.15 17.33
N ASN A 152 -14.24 0.06 17.28
CA ASN A 152 -14.90 1.19 17.94
C ASN A 152 -15.15 0.90 19.43
N LYS A 153 -14.08 0.78 20.21
CA LYS A 153 -14.09 0.55 21.66
C LYS A 153 -12.77 0.97 22.30
N SER A 154 -12.72 1.00 23.63
CA SER A 154 -11.45 1.07 24.37
C SER A 154 -10.56 -0.14 24.02
N GLN A 155 -9.24 0.05 23.90
CA GLN A 155 -8.32 -0.93 23.28
C GLN A 155 -8.75 -1.22 21.83
N ALA A 156 -8.70 -0.17 21.01
CA ALA A 156 -9.20 -0.17 19.64
C ALA A 156 -8.34 -1.01 18.68
N TYR A 157 -7.03 -1.07 18.92
CA TYR A 157 -6.04 -1.66 18.03
C TYR A 157 -5.65 -3.10 18.43
N VAL A 158 -4.83 -3.72 17.57
CA VAL A 158 -4.07 -4.93 17.92
C VAL A 158 -3.24 -4.65 19.18
N ARG A 159 -2.95 -5.68 19.99
CA ARG A 159 -2.09 -5.49 21.16
C ARG A 159 -0.75 -4.87 20.76
N THR A 160 -0.20 -4.08 21.67
CA THR A 160 1.05 -3.31 21.54
C THR A 160 1.06 -2.26 20.43
N MET A 161 0.24 -2.38 19.39
CA MET A 161 0.12 -1.42 18.29
C MET A 161 -0.18 -0.02 18.80
N ASP A 162 0.81 0.85 18.66
CA ASP A 162 0.67 2.28 18.89
C ASP A 162 0.01 2.93 17.66
N ASP A 163 -0.70 4.04 17.86
CA ASP A 163 -1.28 4.81 16.73
C ASP A 163 -0.23 5.71 16.07
N ASP A 164 0.94 5.87 16.70
CA ASP A 164 2.11 6.62 16.25
C ASP A 164 1.77 7.97 15.59
N ALA A 165 1.30 8.88 16.45
CA ALA A 165 0.88 10.23 16.07
C ALA A 165 -0.21 10.26 14.97
N GLY A 166 -1.03 9.21 14.87
CA GLY A 166 -2.13 9.08 13.93
C GLY A 166 -1.77 8.37 12.63
N ALA A 167 -0.59 7.74 12.53
CA ALA A 167 -0.18 6.96 11.36
C ALA A 167 -1.18 5.83 11.07
N MET A 168 -1.54 5.03 12.09
CA MET A 168 -2.45 3.90 11.93
C MET A 168 -3.89 4.37 11.68
N SER A 169 -4.33 5.43 12.37
CA SER A 169 -5.61 6.08 12.12
C SER A 169 -5.69 6.65 10.69
N ALA A 170 -4.63 7.26 10.18
CA ALA A 170 -4.57 7.78 8.82
C ALA A 170 -4.65 6.64 7.79
N TRP A 171 -3.95 5.53 8.01
CA TRP A 171 -4.04 4.34 7.16
C TRP A 171 -5.49 3.84 7.05
N TYR A 172 -6.21 3.75 8.18
CA TYR A 172 -7.62 3.39 8.19
C TYR A 172 -8.48 4.40 7.42
N VAL A 173 -8.30 5.70 7.65
CA VAL A 173 -9.08 6.74 6.97
C VAL A 173 -8.89 6.70 5.45
N PHE A 174 -7.66 6.54 4.95
CA PHE A 174 -7.40 6.38 3.52
C PHE A 174 -8.13 5.15 2.96
N THR A 175 -7.87 3.99 3.56
CA THR A 175 -8.46 2.72 3.14
C THR A 175 -9.99 2.75 3.16
N ALA A 176 -10.58 3.20 4.26
CA ALA A 176 -12.03 3.28 4.44
C ALA A 176 -12.69 4.25 3.46
N SER A 177 -11.92 5.19 2.90
CA SER A 177 -12.41 6.20 1.95
C SER A 177 -12.22 5.84 0.48
N GLY A 178 -11.59 4.69 0.20
CA GLY A 178 -11.54 4.13 -1.15
C GLY A 178 -10.28 4.49 -1.95
N PHE A 179 -9.28 5.08 -1.31
CA PHE A 179 -7.98 5.26 -1.95
C PHE A 179 -6.83 5.35 -0.93
N SER A 180 -5.66 4.83 -1.28
CA SER A 180 -4.50 4.75 -0.39
C SER A 180 -3.18 5.12 -1.08
N PRO A 181 -2.27 5.86 -0.40
CA PRO A 181 -1.02 6.27 -1.00
C PRO A 181 -0.08 5.06 -1.16
N PRO A 182 0.36 4.72 -2.38
CA PRO A 182 1.29 3.62 -2.58
C PRO A 182 2.72 3.97 -2.19
N CYS A 183 3.09 5.24 -2.30
CA CYS A 183 4.39 5.79 -1.94
C CYS A 183 4.21 7.22 -1.48
N VAL A 184 4.43 7.49 -0.19
CA VAL A 184 4.26 8.85 0.37
C VAL A 184 5.23 9.83 -0.30
N GLY A 185 4.73 10.97 -0.77
CA GLY A 185 5.52 11.94 -1.55
C GLY A 185 5.30 11.86 -3.06
N TRP A 186 4.69 10.79 -3.58
CA TRP A 186 4.03 10.84 -4.89
C TRP A 186 2.58 11.31 -4.73
N PRO A 187 2.07 12.23 -5.57
CA PRO A 187 0.69 12.72 -5.53
C PRO A 187 -0.28 11.75 -6.22
N VAL A 188 -0.20 10.45 -5.91
CA VAL A 188 -1.06 9.40 -6.45
C VAL A 188 -1.60 8.50 -5.34
N TYR A 189 -2.77 7.90 -5.58
CA TYR A 189 -3.45 7.03 -4.63
C TYR A 189 -4.08 5.86 -5.38
N TYR A 190 -3.76 4.62 -5.01
CA TYR A 190 -4.46 3.46 -5.56
C TYR A 190 -5.89 3.40 -5.05
N LEU A 191 -6.81 2.93 -5.89
CA LEU A 191 -8.22 2.83 -5.59
C LEU A 191 -8.57 1.49 -4.93
N ASN A 192 -9.50 1.54 -3.98
CA ASN A 192 -10.19 0.38 -3.43
C ASN A 192 -11.68 0.72 -3.24
N VAL A 193 -12.53 -0.28 -2.97
CA VAL A 193 -13.92 0.01 -2.60
C VAL A 193 -13.94 0.59 -1.18
N PRO A 194 -14.51 1.78 -0.94
CA PRO A 194 -14.61 2.35 0.39
C PRO A 194 -15.55 1.54 1.30
N LEU A 195 -15.38 1.70 2.61
CA LEU A 195 -16.24 1.06 3.62
C LEU A 195 -17.59 1.79 3.83
N PHE A 196 -17.85 2.83 3.04
CA PHE A 196 -19.06 3.63 3.08
C PHE A 196 -19.67 3.75 1.69
N LYS A 197 -21.01 3.88 1.63
CA LYS A 197 -21.73 4.13 0.37
C LYS A 197 -21.24 5.41 -0.32
N SER A 198 -20.82 6.41 0.45
CA SER A 198 -20.19 7.62 -0.08
C SER A 198 -19.31 8.30 0.96
N VAL A 199 -18.24 8.94 0.50
CA VAL A 199 -17.35 9.83 1.27
C VAL A 199 -17.21 11.15 0.52
N THR A 200 -17.29 12.28 1.24
CA THR A 200 -17.16 13.62 0.65
C THR A 200 -16.06 14.43 1.33
N TYR A 201 -15.12 14.92 0.53
CA TYR A 201 -14.03 15.79 0.94
C TYR A 201 -14.30 17.22 0.54
N LYS A 202 -14.06 18.17 1.45
CA LYS A 202 -13.96 19.59 1.12
C LYS A 202 -12.52 19.88 0.71
N VAL A 203 -12.27 20.04 -0.59
CA VAL A 203 -10.91 20.24 -1.13
C VAL A 203 -10.55 21.73 -1.27
N LYS A 204 -11.53 22.62 -1.43
CA LYS A 204 -11.41 24.08 -1.35
C LYS A 204 -12.71 24.67 -0.78
N ALA A 205 -12.72 25.97 -0.43
CA ALA A 205 -13.86 26.65 0.20
C ALA A 205 -15.23 26.33 -0.44
N ASN A 206 -15.29 26.28 -1.78
CA ASN A 206 -16.52 26.00 -2.54
C ASN A 206 -16.39 24.77 -3.45
N LYS A 207 -15.51 23.83 -3.11
CA LYS A 207 -15.20 22.68 -3.96
C LYS A 207 -15.13 21.40 -3.15
N THR A 208 -15.86 20.40 -3.62
CA THR A 208 -15.91 19.07 -3.01
C THR A 208 -15.42 18.01 -3.99
N PHE A 209 -14.79 16.98 -3.45
CA PHE A 209 -14.51 15.73 -4.14
C PHE A 209 -15.29 14.62 -3.44
N LYS A 210 -16.05 13.83 -4.20
CA LYS A 210 -16.93 12.81 -3.65
C LYS A 210 -16.58 11.45 -4.24
N VAL A 211 -16.43 10.46 -3.37
CA VAL A 211 -16.38 9.04 -3.74
C VAL A 211 -17.77 8.46 -3.52
N GLU A 212 -18.35 7.84 -4.53
CA GLU A 212 -19.67 7.19 -4.48
C GLU A 212 -19.57 5.72 -4.90
N VAL A 213 -20.27 4.84 -4.20
CA VAL A 213 -20.30 3.42 -4.54
C VAL A 213 -21.68 3.02 -5.05
N GLU A 214 -21.73 2.59 -6.30
CA GLU A 214 -22.84 1.82 -6.83
C GLU A 214 -22.71 0.35 -6.44
N ASN A 215 -23.84 -0.30 -6.15
CA ASN A 215 -23.88 -1.67 -5.62
C ASN A 215 -23.11 -1.81 -4.29
N PHE A 216 -23.25 -0.82 -3.40
CA PHE A 216 -22.58 -0.85 -2.10
C PHE A 216 -23.10 -2.00 -1.21
N SER A 217 -22.16 -2.80 -0.73
CA SER A 217 -22.32 -3.80 0.31
C SER A 217 -20.92 -4.11 0.85
N LEU A 218 -20.78 -4.39 2.15
CA LEU A 218 -19.48 -4.81 2.70
C LEU A 218 -18.97 -6.11 2.07
N LYS A 219 -19.87 -6.92 1.45
CA LYS A 219 -19.47 -8.10 0.68
C LYS A 219 -18.89 -7.76 -0.70
N ASN A 220 -19.18 -6.57 -1.23
CA ASN A 220 -18.78 -6.14 -2.56
C ASN A 220 -17.47 -5.36 -2.47
N LYS A 221 -16.36 -6.08 -2.24
CA LYS A 221 -15.04 -5.51 -1.99
C LYS A 221 -14.19 -5.26 -3.24
N TYR A 222 -14.68 -5.66 -4.42
CA TYR A 222 -13.94 -5.50 -5.68
C TYR A 222 -14.50 -4.37 -6.54
N ILE A 223 -13.61 -3.62 -7.19
CA ILE A 223 -13.95 -2.62 -8.20
C ILE A 223 -14.25 -3.33 -9.51
N LYS A 224 -15.46 -3.13 -10.03
CA LYS A 224 -15.87 -3.58 -11.37
C LYS A 224 -15.58 -2.52 -12.42
N GLU A 225 -16.00 -1.28 -12.16
CA GLU A 225 -15.80 -0.13 -13.04
C GLU A 225 -15.65 1.15 -12.22
N VAL A 226 -14.97 2.14 -12.81
CA VAL A 226 -14.80 3.47 -12.21
C VAL A 226 -15.16 4.55 -13.22
N PHE A 227 -15.78 5.61 -12.75
CA PHE A 227 -16.10 6.80 -13.53
C PHE A 227 -15.65 8.05 -12.78
N LEU A 228 -15.00 8.97 -13.47
CA LEU A 228 -14.66 10.28 -12.96
C LEU A 228 -15.50 11.33 -13.69
N ASN A 229 -16.38 12.03 -12.98
CA ASN A 229 -17.30 13.03 -13.52
C ASN A 229 -18.13 12.48 -14.70
N GLY A 230 -18.62 11.24 -14.56
CA GLY A 230 -19.46 10.56 -15.55
C GLY A 230 -18.70 9.95 -16.74
N LYS A 231 -17.38 10.16 -16.84
CA LYS A 231 -16.54 9.57 -17.89
C LYS A 231 -15.88 8.29 -17.38
N LYS A 232 -15.80 7.26 -18.21
CA LYS A 232 -15.12 6.00 -17.88
C LYS A 232 -13.66 6.29 -17.48
N PHE A 233 -13.23 5.74 -16.35
CA PHE A 233 -11.93 5.98 -15.74
C PHE A 233 -11.18 4.65 -15.62
N ASN A 234 -10.32 4.38 -16.60
CA ASN A 234 -9.60 3.11 -16.72
C ASN A 234 -8.23 3.15 -16.02
N LYS A 235 -8.16 3.73 -14.82
CA LYS A 235 -6.93 3.79 -14.00
C LYS A 235 -7.19 3.12 -12.67
N ASN A 236 -6.20 2.39 -12.14
CA ASN A 236 -6.27 1.84 -10.78
C ASN A 236 -5.94 2.88 -9.71
N TYR A 237 -5.66 4.11 -10.10
CA TYR A 237 -5.18 5.18 -9.23
C TYR A 237 -5.84 6.51 -9.58
N ILE A 238 -5.89 7.39 -8.60
CA ILE A 238 -6.28 8.79 -8.75
C ILE A 238 -5.13 9.69 -8.32
N THR A 239 -4.97 10.84 -8.97
CA THR A 239 -3.95 11.84 -8.64
C THR A 239 -4.47 12.88 -7.64
N GLN A 240 -3.56 13.51 -6.91
CA GLN A 240 -3.90 14.64 -6.03
C GLN A 240 -4.55 15.79 -6.83
N ASP A 241 -4.13 16.01 -8.08
CA ASP A 241 -4.71 17.05 -8.94
C ASP A 241 -6.15 16.74 -9.34
N GLU A 242 -6.47 15.49 -9.66
CA GLU A 242 -7.85 15.04 -9.91
C GLU A 242 -8.73 15.21 -8.66
N ILE A 243 -8.21 14.90 -7.47
CA ILE A 243 -8.92 15.14 -6.19
C ILE A 243 -9.13 16.65 -5.98
N ASN A 244 -8.09 17.46 -6.15
CA ASN A 244 -8.14 18.92 -5.98
C ASN A 244 -9.03 19.63 -7.01
N ALA A 245 -9.22 19.02 -8.19
CA ALA A 245 -10.15 19.49 -9.21
C ALA A 245 -11.61 19.34 -8.75
N GLY A 246 -11.89 18.47 -7.79
CA GLY A 246 -13.22 18.18 -7.25
C GLY A 246 -14.04 17.27 -8.17
N GLY A 247 -15.33 17.14 -7.87
CA GLY A 247 -16.25 16.33 -8.66
C GLY A 247 -16.57 14.97 -8.02
N VAL A 248 -16.96 14.00 -8.84
CA VAL A 248 -17.45 12.70 -8.38
C VAL A 248 -16.65 11.55 -9.00
N LEU A 249 -16.01 10.75 -8.15
CA LEU A 249 -15.48 9.44 -8.47
C LEU A 249 -16.52 8.38 -8.10
N LYS A 250 -17.15 7.78 -9.10
CA LYS A 250 -18.12 6.70 -8.92
C LYS A 250 -17.44 5.35 -9.12
N ILE A 251 -17.50 4.49 -8.13
CA ILE A 251 -17.01 3.11 -8.14
C ILE A 251 -18.22 2.17 -8.23
N VAL A 252 -18.25 1.29 -9.22
CA VAL A 252 -19.21 0.19 -9.30
C VAL A 252 -18.59 -1.03 -8.62
N ALA A 253 -19.16 -1.47 -7.50
CA ALA A 253 -18.61 -2.56 -6.71
C ALA A 253 -19.14 -3.94 -7.12
N SER A 254 -18.36 -4.99 -6.85
CA SER A 254 -18.63 -6.39 -7.12
C SER A 254 -18.21 -7.28 -5.96
N ALA A 255 -18.94 -8.38 -5.75
CA ALA A 255 -18.57 -9.45 -4.80
C ALA A 255 -17.46 -10.38 -5.32
N THR A 256 -17.29 -10.46 -6.64
CA THR A 256 -16.27 -11.30 -7.28
C THR A 256 -15.17 -10.43 -7.89
N PRO A 257 -13.91 -10.90 -7.88
CA PRO A 257 -12.81 -10.24 -8.55
C PRO A 257 -13.16 -9.95 -10.01
N THR A 258 -12.81 -8.76 -10.49
CA THR A 258 -12.87 -8.43 -11.92
C THR A 258 -11.44 -8.26 -12.41
N LEU A 259 -11.03 -9.12 -13.35
CA LEU A 259 -9.81 -8.91 -14.11
C LEU A 259 -10.07 -7.76 -15.07
N VAL A 260 -9.64 -6.55 -14.70
CA VAL A 260 -9.77 -5.41 -15.59
C VAL A 260 -8.55 -5.39 -16.51
N SER A 261 -8.67 -6.03 -17.67
CA SER A 261 -7.57 -6.24 -18.63
C SER A 261 -7.01 -4.94 -19.20
N ASP A 262 -7.80 -3.87 -19.20
CA ASP A 262 -7.50 -2.59 -19.86
C ASP A 262 -7.25 -1.46 -18.85
N THR A 263 -6.98 -1.79 -17.59
CA THR A 263 -6.66 -0.79 -16.56
C THR A 263 -5.21 -0.33 -16.68
N GLU A 264 -5.03 0.99 -16.75
CA GLU A 264 -3.75 1.64 -16.56
C GLU A 264 -3.35 1.55 -15.07
N ASN A 265 -2.29 0.80 -14.80
CA ASN A 265 -1.69 0.71 -13.48
C ASN A 265 -0.63 1.80 -13.33
N TRP A 266 -0.70 2.56 -12.24
CA TRP A 266 0.46 3.36 -11.85
C TRP A 266 1.55 2.42 -11.32
N ILE A 267 2.79 2.59 -11.80
CA ILE A 267 3.95 1.81 -11.36
C ILE A 267 5.12 2.77 -11.23
N SER A 268 5.63 2.95 -10.01
CA SER A 268 6.81 3.78 -9.76
C SER A 268 8.07 3.17 -10.39
N SER A 269 8.94 4.04 -10.90
CA SER A 269 10.21 3.68 -11.52
C SER A 269 11.21 4.81 -11.31
N LEU A 270 12.42 4.48 -10.87
CA LEU A 270 13.53 5.44 -10.85
C LEU A 270 14.25 5.53 -12.20
N GLU A 271 14.11 4.52 -13.04
CA GLU A 271 14.68 4.47 -14.38
C GLU A 271 13.64 4.95 -15.40
N LYS A 272 14.12 5.65 -16.45
CA LYS A 272 13.29 6.23 -17.51
C LYS A 272 12.87 5.18 -18.53
#